data_AF-A0A1A9MVX9-F1
#
_entry.id   AF-A0A1A9MVX9-F1
#
_cell.length_a   1.000
_cell.length_b   1.000
_cell.length_c   1.000
_cell.angle_alpha   90.00
_cell.angle_beta   90.00
_cell.angle_gamma   90.00
#
_symmetry.space_group_name_H-M   'P 1'
#
loop_
_entity.id
_entity.type
_entity.pdbx_description
1 polymer ?
#
loop_
_entity_poly.entity_id
_entity_poly.type
_entity_poly.pdbx_seq_one_letter_code
_entity_poly.pdbx_strand_id
1 'polypeptide(L)'
;MGMFFDQDIAHIARVMAPSLEGDLGGPILPAEYWRGRLHRLLDATHLTRGQLCALDSLLLQLDDFEARSRPAPAGSTYQSCSKSRLHRTPRQNIA
;
A
#
# COMPACT_ATOMS: atom_id res chain seq x y z
N MET A 1 -6.89 -26.84 -20.06
CA MET A 1 -6.61 -26.89 -18.61
C MET A 1 -6.58 -25.45 -18.07
N GLY A 2 -7.72 -24.75 -18.00
CA GLY A 2 -7.77 -23.32 -17.65
C GLY A 2 -8.51 -23.00 -16.34
N MET A 3 -9.31 -23.93 -15.82
CA MET A 3 -10.15 -23.72 -14.64
C MET A 3 -9.36 -23.65 -13.32
N PHE A 4 -8.18 -24.27 -13.25
CA PHE A 4 -7.40 -24.32 -12.01
C PHE A 4 -6.83 -22.95 -11.64
N PHE A 5 -6.26 -22.23 -12.61
CA PHE A 5 -5.71 -20.89 -12.38
C PHE A 5 -6.77 -19.87 -12.00
N ASP A 6 -7.97 -19.94 -12.59
CA ASP A 6 -9.07 -19.04 -12.25
C ASP A 6 -9.53 -19.25 -10.80
N GLN A 7 -9.61 -20.52 -10.38
CA GLN A 7 -9.94 -20.89 -9.02
C GLN A 7 -8.82 -20.56 -8.02
N ASP A 8 -7.55 -20.72 -8.40
CA ASP A 8 -6.38 -20.29 -7.62
C ASP A 8 -6.36 -18.77 -7.43
N ILE A 9 -6.61 -17.99 -8.48
CA ILE A 9 -6.65 -16.52 -8.40
C ILE A 9 -7.81 -16.07 -7.50
N ALA A 10 -9.00 -16.64 -7.67
CA ALA A 10 -10.15 -16.35 -6.82
C ALA A 10 -9.92 -16.79 -5.36
N HIS A 11 -9.21 -17.91 -5.16
CA HIS A 11 -8.83 -18.38 -3.84
C HIS A 11 -7.84 -17.41 -3.17
N ILE A 12 -6.77 -17.02 -3.87
CA ILE A 12 -5.79 -16.02 -3.41
C ILE A 12 -6.48 -14.70 -3.05
N ALA A 13 -7.39 -14.22 -3.90
CA ALA A 13 -8.17 -13.02 -3.65
C ALA A 13 -8.94 -13.09 -2.32
N ARG A 14 -9.57 -14.23 -2.05
CA ARG A 14 -10.37 -14.43 -0.83
C ARG A 14 -9.54 -14.65 0.43
N VAL A 15 -8.37 -15.28 0.33
CA VAL A 15 -7.52 -15.53 1.50
C VAL A 15 -6.58 -14.37 1.80
N MET A 16 -6.23 -13.55 0.81
CA MET A 16 -5.33 -12.41 0.98
C MET A 16 -5.93 -11.40 1.97
N ALA A 17 -7.16 -10.92 1.72
CA ALA A 17 -7.82 -9.93 2.58
C ALA A 17 -7.87 -10.33 4.07
N PRO A 18 -8.38 -11.52 4.46
CA PRO A 18 -8.39 -11.93 5.86
C PRO A 18 -6.99 -12.23 6.41
N SER A 19 -6.01 -12.60 5.57
CA SER A 19 -4.62 -12.79 6.01
C SER A 19 -3.92 -11.46 6.32
N LEU A 20 -4.27 -10.39 5.61
CA LEU A 20 -3.75 -9.04 5.83
C LEU A 20 -4.39 -8.37 7.05
N GLU A 21 -5.68 -8.61 7.27
CA GLU A 21 -6.44 -8.04 8.39
C GLU A 21 -6.05 -8.67 9.74
N GLY A 22 -5.57 -9.92 9.72
CA GLY A 22 -4.93 -10.58 10.86
C GLY A 22 -5.93 -10.94 11.96
N ASP A 23 -6.45 -12.17 11.95
CA ASP A 23 -7.26 -12.66 13.06
C ASP A 23 -6.36 -13.03 14.26
N LEU A 24 -6.46 -12.22 15.32
CA LEU A 24 -6.03 -12.50 16.70
C LEU A 24 -4.52 -12.71 16.98
N GLY A 25 -3.61 -12.39 16.05
CA GLY A 25 -2.16 -12.51 16.28
C GLY A 25 -1.23 -11.65 15.42
N GLY A 26 -1.79 -10.74 14.61
CA GLY A 26 -1.07 -9.99 13.58
C GLY A 26 -1.17 -10.65 12.19
N PRO A 27 -0.67 -9.98 11.13
CA PRO A 27 -0.71 -10.52 9.78
C PRO A 27 0.10 -11.82 9.73
N ILE A 28 -0.57 -12.95 9.51
CA ILE A 28 0.05 -14.29 9.45
C ILE A 28 1.08 -14.34 8.32
N LEU A 29 0.84 -13.58 7.24
CA LEU A 29 1.72 -13.44 6.09
C LEU A 29 1.82 -11.94 5.72
N PRO A 30 3.04 -11.37 5.63
CA PRO A 30 3.21 -9.98 5.21
C PRO A 30 2.81 -9.80 3.74
N ALA A 31 2.42 -8.59 3.38
CA ALA A 31 2.05 -8.23 2.00
C ALA A 31 3.16 -8.60 0.99
N GLU A 32 4.43 -8.43 1.37
CA GLU A 32 5.59 -8.80 0.57
C GLU A 32 5.58 -10.26 0.08
N TYR A 33 5.10 -11.19 0.92
CA TYR A 33 4.98 -12.61 0.57
C TYR A 33 3.94 -12.82 -0.54
N TRP A 34 2.79 -12.17 -0.45
CA TRP A 34 1.73 -12.24 -1.47
C TRP A 34 2.20 -11.66 -2.80
N ARG A 35 2.97 -10.56 -2.75
CA ARG A 35 3.62 -9.92 -3.91
C ARG A 35 4.51 -10.90 -4.67
N GLY A 36 5.40 -11.61 -3.97
CA GLY A 36 6.25 -12.63 -4.57
C GLY A 36 5.45 -13.80 -5.17
N ARG A 37 4.36 -14.21 -4.53
CA ARG A 37 3.48 -15.30 -5.01
C ARG A 37 2.70 -14.91 -6.27
N LEU A 38 2.17 -13.69 -6.33
CA LEU A 38 1.53 -13.11 -7.52
C LEU A 38 2.51 -12.99 -8.68
N HIS A 39 3.76 -12.59 -8.42
CA HIS A 39 4.80 -12.51 -9.44
C HIS A 39 5.16 -13.88 -10.04
N ARG A 40 5.19 -14.94 -9.22
CA ARG A 40 5.38 -16.31 -9.75
C ARG A 40 4.21 -16.78 -10.61
N LEU A 41 2.98 -16.38 -10.27
CA LEU A 41 1.81 -16.67 -11.11
C LEU A 41 1.89 -15.93 -12.44
N LEU A 42 2.32 -14.66 -12.43
CA LEU A 42 2.57 -13.87 -13.64
C LEU A 42 3.65 -14.47 -14.55
N ASP A 43 4.64 -15.13 -13.97
CA ASP A 43 5.69 -15.84 -14.71
C ASP A 43 5.16 -17.11 -15.42
N ALA A 44 3.94 -17.56 -15.12
CA ALA A 44 3.35 -18.71 -15.79
C ALA A 44 2.98 -18.39 -17.25
N THR A 45 3.51 -19.19 -18.17
CA THR A 45 3.39 -19.05 -19.65
C THR A 45 1.98 -19.22 -20.22
N HIS A 46 0.99 -19.61 -19.40
CA HIS A 46 -0.35 -20.01 -19.86
C HIS A 46 -1.49 -19.14 -19.31
N LEU A 47 -1.19 -17.94 -18.81
CA LEU A 47 -2.22 -17.03 -18.31
C LEU A 47 -3.07 -16.45 -19.45
N THR A 48 -4.37 -16.48 -19.25
CA THR A 48 -5.32 -15.78 -20.12
C THR A 48 -5.43 -14.31 -19.75
N ARG A 49 -5.92 -13.47 -20.67
CA ARG A 49 -6.09 -12.03 -20.44
C ARG A 49 -6.98 -11.70 -19.24
N GLY A 50 -8.00 -12.52 -18.97
CA GLY A 50 -8.86 -12.38 -17.79
C GLY A 50 -8.09 -12.62 -16.49
N GLN A 51 -7.23 -13.63 -16.47
CA GLN A 51 -6.40 -13.97 -15.32
C GLN A 51 -5.33 -12.92 -15.05
N LEU A 52 -4.72 -12.36 -16.10
CA LEU A 52 -3.81 -11.21 -15.99
C LEU A 52 -4.53 -10.00 -15.37
N CYS A 53 -5.73 -9.67 -15.85
CA CYS A 53 -6.50 -8.55 -15.32
C CYS A 53 -6.85 -8.75 -13.83
N ALA A 54 -7.19 -9.97 -13.44
CA ALA A 54 -7.47 -10.33 -12.05
C ALA A 54 -6.21 -10.24 -11.16
N LEU A 55 -5.05 -10.73 -11.65
CA LEU A 55 -3.76 -10.62 -10.94
C LEU A 55 -3.33 -9.16 -10.76
N ASP A 56 -3.47 -8.33 -11.79
CA ASP A 56 -3.15 -6.90 -11.76
C ASP A 56 -4.02 -6.15 -10.73
N SER A 57 -5.33 -6.46 -10.73
CA SER A 57 -6.28 -5.93 -9.75
C SER A 57 -5.95 -6.35 -8.30
N LEU A 58 -5.39 -7.55 -8.11
CA LEU A 58 -4.94 -8.02 -6.80
C LEU A 58 -3.66 -7.32 -6.34
N LEU A 59 -2.71 -7.09 -7.25
CA LEU A 59 -1.50 -6.32 -6.96
C LEU A 59 -1.82 -4.88 -6.54
N LEU A 60 -2.78 -4.24 -7.20
CA LEU A 60 -3.29 -2.91 -6.86
C LEU A 60 -3.93 -2.86 -5.47
N GLN A 61 -4.78 -3.84 -5.14
CA GLN A 61 -5.38 -3.93 -3.80
C GLN A 61 -4.30 -4.09 -2.74
N LEU A 62 -3.31 -4.95 -2.98
CA LEU A 62 -2.21 -5.18 -2.04
C LEU A 62 -1.39 -3.91 -1.80
N ASP A 63 -1.07 -3.15 -2.86
CA ASP A 63 -0.34 -1.88 -2.74
C ASP A 63 -1.13 -0.82 -1.95
N ASP A 64 -2.45 -0.73 -2.17
CA ASP A 64 -3.32 0.18 -1.41
C ASP A 64 -3.36 -0.22 0.08
N PHE A 65 -3.49 -1.52 0.37
CA PHE A 65 -3.41 -2.03 1.74
C PHE A 65 -2.06 -1.72 2.40
N GLU A 66 -0.94 -1.90 1.71
CA GLU A 66 0.38 -1.52 2.24
C GLU A 66 0.52 -0.02 2.45
N ALA A 67 0.03 0.80 1.51
CA ALA A 67 0.04 2.25 1.62
C ALA A 67 -0.81 2.74 2.80
N ARG A 68 -1.90 2.04 3.11
CA ARG A 68 -2.82 2.35 4.21
C ARG A 68 -2.37 1.80 5.56
N SER A 69 -1.72 0.63 5.55
CA SER A 69 -1.12 0.00 6.72
C SER A 69 0.17 0.69 7.14
N ARG A 70 0.94 1.26 6.21
CA ARG A 70 2.07 2.13 6.52
C ARG A 70 1.53 3.40 7.16
N PRO A 71 1.66 3.61 8.50
CA PRO A 71 1.36 4.91 9.05
C PRO A 71 2.26 5.90 8.33
N ALA A 72 1.66 6.94 7.74
CA ALA A 72 2.42 8.03 7.15
C ALA A 72 3.53 8.39 8.13
N PRO A 73 4.82 8.43 7.72
CA PRO A 73 5.85 8.88 8.63
C PRO A 73 5.43 10.27 9.08
N ALA A 74 5.08 10.39 10.36
CA ALA A 74 4.88 11.65 11.05
C ALA A 74 6.23 12.37 11.01
N GLY A 75 6.49 13.01 9.88
CA GLY A 75 7.82 13.44 9.47
C GLY A 75 7.82 14.33 8.24
N SER A 76 6.69 14.50 7.56
CA SER A 76 6.47 15.69 6.73
C SER A 76 5.55 16.66 7.46
N THR A 77 6.02 17.13 8.62
CA THR A 77 5.90 18.56 8.83
C THR A 77 6.59 19.16 7.62
N TYR A 78 5.83 19.70 6.67
CA TYR A 78 6.30 20.83 5.90
C TYR A 78 6.55 21.94 6.93
N GLN A 79 7.66 21.84 7.65
CA GLN A 79 8.17 22.91 8.47
C GLN A 79 8.78 23.84 7.45
N SER A 80 7.92 24.58 6.76
CA SER A 80 8.33 25.78 6.07
C SER A 80 8.94 26.67 7.13
N CYS A 81 10.25 26.79 7.00
CA CYS A 81 11.18 27.31 7.97
C CYS A 81 10.65 28.58 8.63
N SER A 82 10.59 28.53 9.96
CA SER A 82 10.51 29.67 10.85
C SER A 82 11.55 30.73 10.45
N LYS A 83 11.12 31.74 9.69
CA LYS A 83 11.81 33.03 9.64
C LYS A 83 11.39 33.87 10.84
N SER A 84 11.74 33.39 12.03
CA SER A 84 11.81 34.23 13.22
C SER A 84 13.19 34.90 13.25
N ARG A 85 13.27 36.12 12.69
CA ARG A 85 14.18 37.16 13.17
C ARG A 85 13.36 38.46 13.21
N LEU A 86 12.69 38.73 14.32
CA LEU A 86 13.17 39.71 15.30
C LEU A 86 13.73 40.98 14.64
N HIS A 87 12.84 41.90 14.27
CA HIS A 87 13.01 43.29 14.66
C HIS A 87 11.70 43.65 15.39
N ARG A 88 11.67 43.57 16.73
CA ARG A 88 12.02 44.67 17.64
C ARG A 88 11.39 45.99 17.15
N THR A 89 10.21 46.29 17.67
CA THR A 89 9.70 47.67 17.76
C THR A 89 10.65 48.50 18.64
N PRO A 90 10.87 49.77 18.26
CA PRO A 90 10.30 50.86 19.04
C PRO A 90 9.41 51.73 18.11
N ARG A 91 8.22 52.16 18.53
CA ARG A 91 7.93 53.52 19.04
C ARG A 91 8.69 54.57 18.19
N GLN A 92 8.08 55.56 17.52
CA GLN A 92 7.45 56.78 18.10
C GLN A 92 6.55 57.41 17.00
N ASN A 93 5.24 57.63 17.21
CA ASN A 93 4.58 58.86 17.67
C ASN A 93 5.30 60.22 17.43
N ILE A 94 4.45 61.20 17.11
CA ILE A 94 4.53 62.68 17.20
C ILE A 94 5.20 63.47 16.05
N ALA A 95 4.38 64.07 15.18
CA ALA A 95 4.20 65.52 15.00
C ALA A 95 3.01 65.78 14.06
#